data_AF-A0A7W0V8I6-F1
#
_entry.id   AF-A0A7W0V8I6-F1
#
_cell.length_a   1.000
_cell.length_b   1.000
_cell.length_c   1.000
_cell.angle_alpha   90.00
_cell.angle_beta   90.00
_cell.angle_gamma   90.00
#
_symmetry.space_group_name_H-M   'P 1'
#
loop_
_entity.id
_entity.type
_entity.pdbx_description
1 polymer ?
#
loop_
_entity_poly.entity_id
_entity_poly.type
_entity_poly.pdbx_seq_one_letter_code
_entity_poly.pdbx_strand_id
1 'polypeptide(L)'
;MVDPVAESLLEYRAQFPALETCVHLISHSLGCVPAQAKADLAEFFEVWQTKSITAWSDWLPEVDRAAERISKIISAPQGTVIMQHNVSQIMATMASCFEYTPERNKVVYEALQFPTVSYVWQAEKRRGADCVLVPSKDGTTIDTDAMCAAIDEKTAVVPISHVVFSSAYIQDVKKI
;
A
#
# COMPACT_ATOMS: atom_id res chain seq x y z
N MET A 1 12.50 5.06 37.64
CA MET A 1 11.16 5.43 37.15
C MET A 1 11.07 4.84 35.75
N VAL A 2 10.11 3.95 35.51
CA VAL A 2 9.96 3.31 34.19
C VAL A 2 9.31 4.32 33.24
N ASP A 3 9.73 4.33 31.98
CA ASP A 3 9.18 5.21 30.95
C ASP A 3 7.71 4.83 30.66
N PRO A 4 6.73 5.73 30.85
CA PRO A 4 5.31 5.46 30.59
C PRO A 4 5.02 5.01 29.15
N VAL A 5 5.84 5.46 28.19
CA VAL A 5 5.73 5.01 26.79
C VAL A 5 6.15 3.55 26.67
N ALA A 6 7.22 3.16 27.36
CA ALA A 6 7.69 1.77 27.35
C ALA A 6 6.68 0.82 28.02
N GLU A 7 6.05 1.22 29.12
CA GLU A 7 4.98 0.42 29.76
C GLU A 7 3.79 0.24 28.82
N SER A 8 3.32 1.32 28.18
CA SER A 8 2.23 1.27 27.20
C SER A 8 2.55 0.34 26.01
N LEU A 9 3.79 0.33 25.53
CA LEU A 9 4.23 -0.55 24.44
C LEU A 9 4.29 -2.02 24.86
N LEU A 10 4.69 -2.31 26.11
CA LEU A 10 4.69 -3.68 26.64
C LEU A 10 3.27 -4.22 26.84
N GLU A 11 2.35 -3.39 27.30
CA GLU A 11 0.92 -3.74 27.34
C GLU A 11 0.37 -4.01 25.94
N TYR A 12 0.74 -3.18 24.96
CA TYR A 12 0.31 -3.37 23.58
C TYR A 12 0.92 -4.62 22.93
N ARG A 13 2.13 -5.02 23.32
CA ARG A 13 2.76 -6.27 22.86
C ARG A 13 1.88 -7.49 23.14
N ALA A 14 1.17 -7.51 24.28
CA ALA A 14 0.26 -8.60 24.64
C ALA A 14 -0.92 -8.76 23.66
N GLN A 15 -1.21 -7.74 22.84
CA GLN A 15 -2.22 -7.83 21.78
C GLN A 15 -1.78 -8.69 20.58
N PHE A 16 -0.54 -9.20 20.57
CA PHE A 16 0.02 -10.01 19.50
C PHE A 16 0.59 -11.32 20.06
N PRO A 17 -0.22 -12.39 20.18
CA PRO A 17 0.17 -13.61 20.91
C PRO A 17 1.44 -14.29 20.39
N ALA A 18 1.74 -14.17 19.10
CA ALA A 18 2.96 -14.71 18.51
C ALA A 18 4.24 -14.16 19.18
N LEU A 19 4.18 -12.95 19.75
CA LEU A 19 5.31 -12.29 20.39
C LEU A 19 5.65 -12.86 21.79
N GLU A 20 4.83 -13.75 22.34
CA GLU A 20 5.14 -14.46 23.60
C GLU A 20 6.22 -15.52 23.39
N THR A 21 6.29 -16.11 22.20
CA THR A 21 7.16 -17.26 21.89
C THR A 21 8.15 -16.98 20.76
N CYS A 22 8.03 -15.84 20.08
CA CYS A 22 8.84 -15.49 18.91
C CYS A 22 9.47 -14.09 19.03
N VAL A 23 10.73 -14.00 18.60
CA VAL A 23 11.40 -12.73 18.32
C VAL A 23 11.14 -12.36 16.85
N HIS A 24 10.08 -11.59 16.61
CA HIS A 24 9.62 -11.22 15.25
C HIS A 24 10.32 -9.97 14.72
N LEU A 25 11.30 -10.15 13.83
CA LEU A 25 12.08 -9.06 13.20
C LEU A 25 11.77 -8.90 11.70
N ILE A 26 10.55 -9.23 11.28
CA ILE A 26 10.13 -9.26 9.86
C ILE A 26 8.79 -8.56 9.59
N SER A 27 8.41 -7.58 10.43
CA SER A 27 7.15 -6.83 10.30
C SER A 27 7.00 -6.10 8.95
N HIS A 28 8.11 -5.77 8.28
CA HIS A 28 8.10 -5.15 6.95
C HIS A 28 7.58 -6.10 5.84
N SER A 29 7.55 -7.41 6.08
CA SER A 29 6.95 -8.38 5.16
C SER A 29 5.51 -8.68 5.55
N LEU A 30 5.29 -9.18 6.77
CA LEU A 30 3.98 -9.47 7.32
C LEU A 30 3.98 -9.23 8.84
N GLY A 31 3.03 -8.41 9.30
CA GLY A 31 2.84 -8.14 10.72
C GLY A 31 2.33 -9.37 11.48
N CYS A 32 2.58 -9.42 12.79
CA CYS A 32 1.93 -10.41 13.66
C CYS A 32 0.41 -10.20 13.65
N VAL A 33 -0.34 -11.29 13.64
CA VAL A 33 -1.81 -11.24 13.72
C VAL A 33 -2.22 -10.69 15.10
N PRO A 34 -3.06 -9.64 15.15
CA PRO A 34 -3.63 -9.16 16.41
C PRO A 34 -4.54 -10.23 17.04
N ALA A 35 -4.56 -10.32 18.37
CA ALA A 35 -5.39 -11.28 19.11
C ALA A 35 -6.89 -11.17 18.74
N GLN A 36 -7.35 -9.92 18.53
CA GLN A 36 -8.74 -9.61 18.19
C GLN A 36 -9.17 -10.16 16.82
N ALA A 37 -8.23 -10.34 15.87
CA ALA A 37 -8.56 -10.79 14.51
C ALA A 37 -9.27 -12.15 14.49
N LYS A 38 -9.03 -13.01 15.48
CA LYS A 38 -9.72 -14.30 15.61
C LYS A 38 -11.23 -14.11 15.84
N ALA A 39 -11.59 -13.18 16.72
CA ALA A 39 -12.99 -12.91 17.02
C ALA A 39 -13.67 -12.21 15.85
N ASP A 40 -13.00 -11.25 15.21
CA ASP A 40 -13.54 -10.52 14.05
C ASP A 40 -13.81 -11.45 12.86
N LEU A 41 -12.92 -12.43 12.61
CA LEU A 41 -13.13 -13.45 11.57
C LEU A 41 -14.29 -14.39 11.91
N ALA A 42 -14.47 -14.74 13.19
CA ALA A 42 -15.60 -15.55 13.62
C ALA A 42 -16.91 -14.78 13.42
N GLU A 43 -16.96 -13.50 13.78
CA GLU A 43 -18.12 -12.63 13.54
C GLU A 43 -18.46 -12.54 12.06
N PHE A 44 -17.46 -12.31 11.19
CA PHE A 44 -17.66 -12.29 9.74
C PHE A 44 -18.30 -13.60 9.24
N PHE A 45 -17.80 -14.75 9.71
CA PHE A 45 -18.33 -16.06 9.34
C PHE A 45 -19.76 -16.28 9.84
N GLU A 46 -20.06 -15.93 11.09
CA GLU A 46 -21.41 -16.05 11.66
C GLU A 46 -22.42 -15.18 10.91
N VAL A 47 -22.05 -13.95 10.55
CA VAL A 47 -22.89 -13.07 9.72
C VAL A 47 -23.18 -13.72 8.38
N TRP A 48 -22.18 -14.32 7.73
CA TRP A 48 -22.40 -15.03 6.47
C TRP A 48 -23.35 -16.23 6.65
N GLN A 49 -23.10 -17.04 7.67
CA GLN A 49 -23.87 -18.25 7.94
C GLN A 49 -25.34 -17.95 8.23
N THR A 50 -25.61 -16.88 8.97
CA THR A 50 -26.96 -16.53 9.43
C THR A 50 -27.76 -15.72 8.41
N LYS A 51 -27.12 -14.79 7.69
CA LYS A 51 -27.80 -13.87 6.76
C LYS A 51 -27.65 -14.23 5.29
N SER A 52 -26.72 -15.12 4.95
CA SER A 52 -26.41 -15.51 3.56
C SER A 52 -26.23 -14.26 2.68
N ILE A 53 -26.87 -14.20 1.51
CA ILE A 53 -26.78 -13.06 0.58
C ILE A 53 -27.20 -11.72 1.22
N THR A 54 -28.01 -11.70 2.27
CA THR A 54 -28.42 -10.43 2.88
C THR A 54 -27.32 -9.78 3.74
N ALA A 55 -26.24 -10.53 4.05
CA ALA A 55 -25.06 -10.04 4.76
C ALA A 55 -24.34 -8.87 4.07
N TRP A 56 -24.54 -8.67 2.75
CA TRP A 56 -24.04 -7.48 2.04
C TRP A 56 -24.48 -6.17 2.69
N SER A 57 -25.67 -6.13 3.30
CA SER A 57 -26.17 -4.95 4.01
C SER A 57 -25.40 -4.62 5.30
N ASP A 58 -24.66 -5.59 5.85
CA ASP A 58 -23.77 -5.42 7.00
C ASP A 58 -22.33 -5.14 6.55
N TRP A 59 -21.84 -5.90 5.56
CA TRP A 59 -20.44 -5.83 5.13
C TRP A 59 -20.09 -4.56 4.38
N LEU A 60 -20.96 -4.04 3.50
CA LEU A 60 -20.65 -2.82 2.75
C LEU A 60 -20.43 -1.62 3.69
N PRO A 61 -21.30 -1.36 4.68
CA PRO A 61 -21.02 -0.34 5.69
C PRO A 61 -19.75 -0.57 6.51
N GLU A 62 -19.35 -1.82 6.80
CA GLU A 62 -18.08 -2.09 7.49
C GLU A 62 -16.86 -1.75 6.64
N VAL A 63 -16.93 -1.99 5.33
CA VAL A 63 -15.88 -1.56 4.38
C VAL A 63 -15.75 -0.04 4.38
N ASP A 64 -16.87 0.69 4.37
CA ASP A 64 -16.86 2.16 4.44
C ASP A 64 -16.30 2.66 5.76
N ARG A 65 -16.67 2.03 6.89
CA ARG A 65 -16.11 2.35 8.21
C ARG A 65 -14.61 2.11 8.28
N ALA A 66 -14.12 1.02 7.69
CA ALA A 66 -12.69 0.75 7.60
C ALA A 66 -11.96 1.85 6.80
N ALA A 67 -12.51 2.23 5.64
CA ALA A 67 -11.97 3.30 4.82
C ALA A 67 -11.94 4.66 5.57
N GLU A 68 -13.00 4.99 6.32
CA GLU A 68 -13.08 6.21 7.13
C GLU A 68 -12.05 6.24 8.28
N ARG A 69 -11.73 5.08 8.87
CA ARG A 69 -10.65 4.99 9.88
C ARG A 69 -9.29 5.22 9.25
N ILE A 70 -9.03 4.62 8.08
CA ILE A 70 -7.78 4.80 7.35
C ILE A 70 -7.62 6.24 6.87
N SER A 71 -8.69 6.89 6.39
CA SER A 71 -8.61 8.29 5.91
C SER A 71 -8.11 9.24 6.99
N LYS A 72 -8.48 9.03 8.26
CA LYS A 72 -7.98 9.80 9.41
C LYS A 72 -6.48 9.61 9.64
N ILE A 73 -5.97 8.40 9.46
CA ILE A 73 -4.54 8.07 9.62
C ILE A 73 -3.70 8.78 8.53
N ILE A 74 -4.17 8.74 7.28
CA ILE A 74 -3.44 9.34 6.15
C ILE A 74 -3.85 10.79 5.86
N SER A 75 -4.68 11.39 6.72
CA SER A 75 -5.22 12.75 6.55
C SER A 75 -5.90 12.99 5.19
N ALA A 76 -6.58 11.98 4.64
CA ALA A 76 -7.31 12.07 3.38
C ALA A 76 -8.70 12.70 3.57
N PRO A 77 -9.22 13.44 2.59
CA PRO A 77 -10.58 13.99 2.66
C PRO A 77 -11.65 12.89 2.83
N GLN A 78 -12.74 13.23 3.51
CA GLN A 78 -13.85 12.30 3.70
C GLN A 78 -14.42 11.81 2.36
N GLY A 79 -14.68 10.50 2.24
CA GLY A 79 -15.23 9.89 1.02
C GLY A 79 -14.22 9.68 -0.11
N THR A 80 -12.91 9.88 0.12
CA THR A 80 -11.86 9.71 -0.91
C THR A 80 -11.02 8.45 -0.76
N VAL A 81 -11.28 7.63 0.27
CA VAL A 81 -10.57 6.38 0.53
C VAL A 81 -11.48 5.20 0.23
N ILE A 82 -10.94 4.18 -0.43
CA ILE A 82 -11.59 2.90 -0.66
C ILE A 82 -10.70 1.76 -0.18
N MET A 83 -11.30 0.66 0.25
CA MET A 83 -10.56 -0.57 0.56
C MET A 83 -10.41 -1.43 -0.70
N GLN A 84 -9.24 -2.06 -0.84
CA GLN A 84 -8.91 -3.01 -1.90
C GLN A 84 -8.08 -4.16 -1.31
N HIS A 85 -8.03 -5.30 -1.99
CA HIS A 85 -7.42 -6.52 -1.44
C HIS A 85 -5.90 -6.41 -1.26
N ASN A 86 -5.21 -5.67 -2.13
CA ASN A 86 -3.76 -5.46 -2.06
C ASN A 86 -3.30 -4.31 -2.99
N VAL A 87 -2.05 -3.91 -2.82
CA VAL A 87 -1.41 -2.84 -3.62
C VAL A 87 -1.38 -3.16 -5.12
N SER A 88 -1.13 -4.41 -5.50
CA SER A 88 -1.07 -4.79 -6.93
C SER A 88 -2.42 -4.61 -7.63
N GLN A 89 -3.53 -4.91 -6.95
CA GLN A 89 -4.87 -4.64 -7.48
C GLN A 89 -5.13 -3.14 -7.60
N ILE A 90 -4.76 -2.33 -6.61
CA ILE A 90 -4.89 -0.87 -6.69
C ILE A 90 -4.13 -0.33 -7.91
N MET A 91 -2.89 -0.79 -8.11
CA MET A 91 -2.07 -0.39 -9.26
C MET A 91 -2.70 -0.84 -10.58
N ALA A 92 -3.22 -2.06 -10.66
CA ALA A 92 -3.87 -2.57 -11.87
C ALA A 92 -5.17 -1.80 -12.20
N THR A 93 -5.99 -1.49 -11.19
CA THR A 93 -7.17 -0.64 -11.35
C THR A 93 -6.78 0.74 -11.85
N MET A 94 -5.78 1.38 -11.24
CA MET A 94 -5.30 2.69 -11.68
C MET A 94 -4.74 2.65 -13.11
N ALA A 95 -3.92 1.66 -13.43
CA ALA A 95 -3.36 1.45 -14.75
C ALA A 95 -4.46 1.21 -15.82
N SER A 96 -5.59 0.62 -15.43
CA SER A 96 -6.72 0.39 -16.34
C SER A 96 -7.37 1.68 -16.83
N CYS A 97 -7.31 2.75 -16.03
CA CYS A 97 -7.94 4.04 -16.30
C CYS A 97 -7.21 4.89 -17.36
N PHE A 98 -6.01 4.52 -17.78
CA PHE A 98 -5.24 5.29 -18.76
C PHE A 98 -5.46 4.79 -20.19
N GLU A 99 -5.59 5.74 -21.10
CA GLU A 99 -5.41 5.53 -22.54
C GLU A 99 -3.97 5.94 -22.89
N TYR A 100 -3.12 4.96 -23.23
CA TYR A 100 -1.70 5.21 -23.50
C TYR A 100 -1.49 5.67 -24.95
N THR A 101 -1.82 6.93 -25.23
CA THR A 101 -1.62 7.54 -26.56
C THR A 101 -0.18 8.00 -26.78
N PRO A 102 0.32 8.13 -28.03
CA PRO A 102 1.70 8.58 -28.29
C PRO A 102 2.09 9.93 -27.68
N GLU A 103 1.11 10.79 -27.42
CA GLU A 103 1.27 12.09 -26.79
C GLU A 103 1.42 11.97 -25.27
N ARG A 104 0.86 10.93 -24.65
CA ARG A 104 0.86 10.74 -23.20
C ARG A 104 0.78 9.28 -22.77
N ASN A 105 1.85 8.53 -22.99
CA ASN A 105 1.96 7.11 -22.63
C ASN A 105 3.07 6.78 -21.64
N LYS A 106 3.86 7.76 -21.19
CA LYS A 106 5.03 7.48 -20.35
C LYS A 106 4.62 7.18 -18.90
N VAL A 107 5.17 6.09 -18.37
CA VAL A 107 5.01 5.64 -16.98
C VAL A 107 6.39 5.64 -16.33
N VAL A 108 6.63 6.54 -15.38
CA VAL A 108 7.97 6.75 -14.80
C VAL A 108 8.02 6.28 -13.36
N TYR A 109 8.95 5.38 -13.01
CA TYR A 109 9.06 4.85 -11.65
C TYR A 109 10.48 4.43 -11.29
N GLU A 110 10.74 4.30 -10.00
CA GLU A 110 12.06 3.95 -9.48
C GLU A 110 12.43 2.47 -9.65
N ALA A 111 13.73 2.19 -9.80
CA ALA A 111 14.27 0.84 -9.90
C ALA A 111 14.15 0.02 -8.61
N LEU A 112 13.96 0.66 -7.45
CA LEU A 112 13.76 -0.01 -6.17
C LEU A 112 12.29 -0.28 -5.87
N GLN A 113 11.41 -0.19 -6.87
CA GLN A 113 9.99 -0.46 -6.68
C GLN A 113 9.74 -1.89 -6.18
N PHE A 114 8.65 -2.07 -5.44
CA PHE A 114 8.23 -3.42 -5.10
C PHE A 114 7.89 -4.19 -6.39
N PRO A 115 8.40 -5.43 -6.60
CA PRO A 115 8.38 -6.07 -7.92
C PRO A 115 7.00 -6.16 -8.57
N THR A 116 5.96 -6.45 -7.79
CA THR A 116 4.61 -6.62 -8.34
C THR A 116 4.03 -5.32 -8.88
N VAL A 117 4.44 -4.14 -8.37
CA VAL A 117 4.04 -2.85 -8.95
C VAL A 117 4.71 -2.67 -10.31
N SER A 118 6.01 -2.93 -10.41
CA SER A 118 6.73 -2.88 -11.69
C SER A 118 6.14 -3.85 -12.71
N TYR A 119 5.76 -5.08 -12.32
CA TYR A 119 5.14 -6.05 -13.22
C TYR A 119 3.80 -5.56 -13.78
N VAL A 120 2.96 -4.92 -12.95
CA VAL A 120 1.68 -4.35 -13.41
C VAL A 120 1.94 -3.30 -14.50
N TRP A 121 2.84 -2.35 -14.27
CA TRP A 121 3.12 -1.29 -15.25
C TRP A 121 3.80 -1.81 -16.51
N GLN A 122 4.75 -2.73 -16.38
CA GLN A 122 5.41 -3.37 -17.52
C GLN A 122 4.41 -4.14 -18.39
N ALA A 123 3.39 -4.76 -17.79
CA ALA A 123 2.35 -5.45 -18.54
C ALA A 123 1.55 -4.49 -19.45
N GLU A 124 1.41 -3.22 -19.07
CA GLU A 124 0.67 -2.22 -19.84
C GLU A 124 1.43 -1.72 -21.08
N LYS A 125 2.70 -2.11 -21.27
CA LYS A 125 3.37 -1.98 -22.57
C LYS A 125 2.57 -2.60 -23.71
N ARG A 126 1.82 -3.67 -23.43
CA ARG A 126 0.90 -4.31 -24.40
C ARG A 126 -0.21 -3.37 -24.90
N ARG A 127 -0.50 -2.30 -24.14
CA ARG A 127 -1.50 -1.26 -24.45
C ARG A 127 -0.87 0.05 -24.91
N GLY A 128 0.46 0.10 -25.07
CA GLY A 128 1.18 1.28 -25.57
C GLY A 128 1.92 2.09 -24.51
N ALA A 129 1.92 1.68 -23.24
CA ALA A 129 2.67 2.37 -22.19
C ALA A 129 4.18 2.35 -22.46
N ASP A 130 4.84 3.50 -22.28
CA ASP A 130 6.31 3.62 -22.30
C ASP A 130 6.84 3.65 -20.86
N CYS A 131 7.30 2.49 -20.37
CA CYS A 131 7.80 2.39 -18.99
C CYS A 131 9.26 2.86 -18.90
N VAL A 132 9.48 3.96 -18.19
CA VAL A 132 10.79 4.53 -17.89
C VAL A 132 11.18 4.21 -16.45
N LEU A 133 12.26 3.45 -16.30
CA LEU A 133 12.81 3.08 -15.01
C LEU A 133 13.94 4.03 -14.62
N VAL A 134 13.80 4.72 -13.48
CA VAL A 134 14.88 5.57 -12.94
C VAL A 134 15.80 4.71 -12.08
N PRO A 135 17.10 4.57 -12.45
CA PRO A 135 18.00 3.65 -11.76
C PRO A 135 18.37 4.14 -10.36
N SER A 136 18.55 3.19 -9.45
CA SER A 136 19.28 3.43 -8.20
C SER A 136 20.77 3.18 -8.43
N LYS A 137 21.61 4.18 -8.18
CA LYS A 137 23.06 4.08 -8.40
C LYS A 137 23.76 3.27 -7.31
N ASP A 138 23.22 3.26 -6.10
CA ASP A 138 23.80 2.61 -4.91
C ASP A 138 22.99 1.39 -4.43
N GLY A 139 21.88 1.07 -5.11
CA GLY A 139 20.96 -0.02 -4.75
C GLY A 139 20.14 0.23 -3.48
N THR A 140 20.23 1.42 -2.89
CA THR A 140 19.64 1.74 -1.57
C THR A 140 18.75 2.98 -1.64
N THR A 141 19.16 3.99 -2.40
CA THR A 141 18.48 5.28 -2.51
C THR A 141 18.04 5.56 -3.95
N ILE A 142 17.05 6.46 -4.09
CA ILE A 142 16.62 6.98 -5.38
C ILE A 142 17.00 8.46 -5.47
N ASP A 143 17.67 8.80 -6.56
CA ASP A 143 18.04 10.16 -6.91
C ASP A 143 16.79 10.94 -7.32
N THR A 144 16.28 11.78 -6.41
CA THR A 144 15.05 12.55 -6.63
C THR A 144 15.17 13.50 -7.81
N ASP A 145 16.35 14.08 -8.06
CA ASP A 145 16.54 14.97 -9.22
C ASP A 145 16.48 14.18 -10.53
N ALA A 146 17.04 12.96 -10.56
CA ALA A 146 16.89 12.07 -11.71
C ALA A 146 15.43 11.64 -11.92
N MET A 147 14.66 11.46 -10.84
CA MET A 147 13.23 11.18 -10.90
C MET A 147 12.48 12.35 -11.53
N CYS A 148 12.65 13.58 -11.01
CA CYS A 148 12.03 14.78 -11.59
C CYS A 148 12.44 14.99 -13.06
N ALA A 149 13.71 14.77 -13.42
CA ALA A 149 14.20 14.94 -14.78
C ALA A 149 13.61 13.94 -15.80
N ALA A 150 13.09 12.81 -15.33
CA ALA A 150 12.46 11.82 -16.20
C ALA A 150 10.96 12.11 -16.47
N ILE A 151 10.37 13.04 -15.72
CA ILE A 151 8.98 13.49 -15.85
C ILE A 151 8.92 14.62 -16.89
N ASP A 152 8.06 14.45 -17.89
CA ASP A 152 7.86 15.41 -18.98
C ASP A 152 6.40 15.42 -19.47
N GLU A 153 6.10 16.18 -20.52
CA GLU A 153 4.75 16.35 -21.07
C GLU A 153 4.10 15.03 -21.54
N LYS A 154 4.90 13.99 -21.82
CA LYS A 154 4.40 12.66 -22.21
C LYS A 154 4.03 11.78 -21.02
N THR A 155 4.32 12.22 -19.80
CA THR A 155 4.11 11.44 -18.59
C THR A 155 2.63 11.34 -18.25
N ALA A 156 2.12 10.11 -18.25
CA ALA A 156 0.78 9.76 -17.82
C ALA A 156 0.70 9.61 -16.31
N VAL A 157 1.68 8.94 -15.70
CA VAL A 157 1.67 8.58 -14.27
C VAL A 157 3.07 8.28 -13.75
N VAL A 158 3.29 8.56 -12.46
CA VAL A 158 4.55 8.36 -11.74
C VAL A 158 4.33 7.51 -10.48
N PRO A 159 4.24 6.17 -10.60
CA PRO A 159 3.98 5.31 -9.45
C PRO A 159 5.26 5.12 -8.63
N ILE A 160 5.34 5.77 -7.46
CA ILE A 160 6.51 5.70 -6.57
C ILE A 160 6.15 5.14 -5.18
N SER A 161 7.12 4.52 -4.50
CA SER A 161 7.02 4.24 -3.07
C SER A 161 7.49 5.42 -2.22
N HIS A 162 6.67 5.86 -1.28
CA HIS A 162 7.11 6.86 -0.29
C HIS A 162 8.29 6.32 0.55
N VAL A 163 8.25 5.04 0.92
CA VAL A 163 9.36 4.35 1.61
C VAL A 163 9.72 3.10 0.82
N VAL A 164 10.99 2.96 0.46
CA VAL A 164 11.51 1.80 -0.28
C VAL A 164 11.54 0.58 0.64
N PHE A 165 10.91 -0.52 0.20
CA PHE A 165 10.74 -1.70 1.06
C PHE A 165 12.06 -2.40 1.44
N SER A 166 13.06 -2.36 0.57
CA SER A 166 14.33 -3.08 0.75
C SER A 166 15.36 -2.32 1.58
N SER A 167 15.32 -0.98 1.56
CA SER A 167 16.33 -0.12 2.19
C SER A 167 15.79 0.81 3.27
N ALA A 168 14.45 0.89 3.41
CA ALA A 168 13.76 1.89 4.23
C ALA A 168 14.07 3.36 3.85
N TYR A 169 14.65 3.61 2.67
CA TYR A 169 14.87 4.96 2.17
C TYR A 169 13.53 5.66 1.97
N ILE A 170 13.40 6.86 2.56
CA ILE A 170 12.20 7.70 2.42
C ILE A 170 12.45 8.68 1.28
N GLN A 171 11.65 8.59 0.23
CA GLN A 171 11.75 9.48 -0.93
C GLN A 171 11.18 10.87 -0.59
N ASP A 172 11.76 11.93 -1.17
CA ASP A 172 11.19 13.27 -1.11
C ASP A 172 10.01 13.39 -2.10
N VAL A 173 8.87 12.84 -1.69
CA VAL A 173 7.62 12.85 -2.46
C VAL A 173 7.09 14.26 -2.71
N LYS A 174 7.48 15.26 -1.89
CA LYS A 174 7.04 16.65 -2.11
C LYS A 174 7.76 17.31 -3.29
N LYS A 175 8.98 16.85 -3.59
CA LYS A 175 9.80 17.39 -4.68
C LYS A 175 9.44 16.76 -6.04
N ILE A 176 9.00 15.50 -6.04
CA ILE A 176 8.52 14.77 -7.23
C ILE A 176 7.14 15.26 -7.63
#